data_AF-A0A1F8LJU2-F1
#
_entry.id   AF-A0A1F8LJU2-F1
#
_cell.length_a   1.000
_cell.length_b   1.000
_cell.length_c   1.000
_cell.angle_alpha   90.00
_cell.angle_beta   90.00
_cell.angle_gamma   90.00
#
_symmetry.space_group_name_H-M   'P 1'
#
loop_
_entity.id
_entity.type
_entity.pdbx_description
1 polymer ?
#
loop_
_entity_poly.entity_id
_entity_poly.type
_entity_poly.pdbx_seq_one_letter_code
_entity_poly.pdbx_strand_id
1 'polypeptide(L)'
;MGGTPPAEKEAIAVTERRRTLGTFPPHAHVPTNPHRRVRESFGTQDRIALAITTAVGTMYAVYLFASTMAGWMLWQVASGAAAFDPYPFAFLLIMGNIVQLLLMPLIMVGQNLQARHSEARAEEEFRTTQKTFHDLELTMAHLDAQDAELLRQTAMLRGLVEQLLPPDERARLEAQLGGSASAAP
;
A
#
# COMPACT_ATOMS: atom_id res chain seq x y z
N MET A 1 -42.20 -6.73 -41.93
CA MET A 1 -41.64 -7.91 -41.23
C MET A 1 -40.36 -8.33 -41.94
N GLY A 2 -39.25 -7.64 -41.70
CA GLY A 2 -37.94 -8.01 -42.25
C GLY A 2 -37.14 -8.67 -41.14
N GLY A 3 -37.18 -10.00 -41.05
CA GLY A 3 -36.34 -10.75 -40.13
C GLY A 3 -34.89 -10.64 -40.58
N THR A 4 -34.01 -10.17 -39.71
CA THR A 4 -32.57 -10.13 -39.96
C THR A 4 -32.04 -11.53 -40.28
N PRO A 5 -31.16 -11.69 -41.29
CA PRO A 5 -30.64 -12.99 -41.72
C PRO A 5 -29.96 -13.75 -40.57
N PRO A 6 -30.06 -15.09 -40.52
CA PRO A 6 -29.51 -15.89 -39.42
C PRO A 6 -28.00 -15.68 -39.21
N ALA A 7 -27.25 -15.43 -40.28
CA ALA A 7 -25.81 -15.17 -40.24
C ALA A 7 -25.43 -13.86 -39.52
N GLU A 8 -26.29 -12.84 -39.57
CA GLU A 8 -26.03 -11.56 -38.91
C GLU A 8 -26.21 -11.68 -37.39
N LYS A 9 -27.22 -12.46 -36.96
CA LYS A 9 -27.44 -12.76 -35.53
C LYS A 9 -26.31 -13.61 -34.94
N GLU A 10 -25.76 -14.54 -35.73
CA GLU A 10 -24.61 -15.35 -35.33
C GLU A 10 -23.33 -14.52 -35.23
N ALA A 11 -23.08 -13.62 -36.19
CA ALA A 11 -21.94 -12.71 -36.18
C ALA A 11 -22.00 -11.72 -35.00
N ILE A 12 -23.20 -11.25 -34.64
CA ILE A 12 -23.41 -10.40 -33.47
C ILE A 12 -23.19 -11.20 -32.18
N ALA A 13 -23.73 -12.42 -32.08
CA ALA A 13 -23.54 -13.28 -30.91
C ALA A 13 -22.07 -13.71 -30.69
N VAL A 14 -21.31 -13.93 -31.76
CA VAL A 14 -19.87 -14.22 -31.70
C VAL A 14 -19.06 -12.99 -31.30
N THR A 15 -19.44 -11.81 -31.80
CA THR A 15 -18.83 -10.52 -31.42
C THR A 15 -19.12 -10.17 -29.96
N GLU A 16 -20.33 -10.42 -29.47
CA GLU A 16 -20.71 -10.20 -28.07
C GLU A 16 -20.01 -11.19 -27.12
N ARG A 17 -19.88 -12.45 -27.53
CA ARG A 17 -19.12 -13.48 -26.80
C ARG A 17 -17.62 -13.17 -26.73
N ARG A 18 -17.06 -12.47 -27.72
CA ARG A 18 -15.67 -11.99 -27.71
C ARG A 18 -15.39 -10.87 -26.70
N ARG A 19 -16.42 -10.17 -26.21
CA ARG A 19 -16.25 -9.06 -25.25
C ARG A 19 -16.12 -9.51 -23.79
N THR A 20 -16.38 -10.78 -23.48
CA THR A 20 -16.41 -11.30 -22.11
C THR A 20 -15.54 -12.55 -21.96
N LEU A 21 -14.27 -12.45 -22.33
CA LEU A 21 -13.25 -13.41 -21.87
C LEU A 21 -12.96 -13.12 -20.39
N GLY A 22 -13.75 -13.77 -19.52
CA GLY A 22 -13.65 -13.67 -18.06
C GLY A 22 -14.78 -12.85 -17.45
N THR A 23 -15.79 -13.54 -16.89
CA THR A 23 -16.68 -12.93 -15.91
C THR A 23 -15.91 -12.80 -14.60
N PHE A 24 -15.00 -11.85 -14.52
CA PHE A 24 -14.49 -11.42 -13.22
C PHE A 24 -15.57 -10.55 -12.60
N PRO A 25 -16.27 -10.99 -11.54
CA PRO A 25 -16.91 -10.01 -10.69
C PRO A 25 -15.77 -9.09 -10.22
N PRO A 26 -15.80 -7.79 -10.52
CA PRO A 26 -14.82 -6.88 -9.95
C PRO A 26 -14.95 -7.03 -8.44
N HIS A 27 -13.95 -7.64 -7.81
CA HIS A 27 -13.75 -7.43 -6.39
C HIS A 27 -13.32 -5.98 -6.28
N ALA A 28 -14.31 -5.11 -6.17
CA ALA A 28 -14.09 -3.73 -5.81
C ALA A 28 -13.32 -3.80 -4.50
N HIS A 29 -12.01 -3.56 -4.56
CA HIS A 29 -11.26 -3.20 -3.37
C HIS A 29 -11.92 -1.93 -2.87
N VAL A 30 -12.92 -2.08 -2.00
CA VAL A 30 -13.40 -0.98 -1.19
C VAL A 30 -12.20 -0.64 -0.33
N PRO A 31 -11.55 0.52 -0.52
CA PRO A 31 -10.43 0.91 0.31
C PRO A 31 -10.99 1.11 1.73
N THR A 32 -11.04 0.02 2.48
CA THR A 32 -11.41 0.06 3.88
C THR A 32 -10.20 0.62 4.57
N ASN A 33 -10.24 1.92 4.85
CA ASN A 33 -9.18 2.62 5.53
C ASN A 33 -8.92 1.93 6.90
N PRO A 34 -7.83 1.15 7.04
CA PRO A 34 -7.58 0.35 8.24
C PRO A 34 -7.41 1.25 9.47
N HIS A 35 -6.94 2.49 9.25
CA HIS A 35 -6.70 3.47 10.30
C HIS A 35 -7.94 3.82 11.13
N ARG A 36 -9.17 3.53 10.66
CA ARG A 36 -10.39 3.85 11.39
C ARG A 36 -10.63 2.91 12.57
N ARG A 37 -10.27 1.63 12.48
CA ARG A 37 -10.51 0.62 13.55
C ARG A 37 -9.51 0.72 14.69
N VAL A 38 -8.25 1.06 14.42
CA VAL A 38 -7.22 1.25 15.46
C VAL A 38 -7.54 2.42 16.40
N ARG A 39 -8.37 3.39 15.97
CA ARG A 39 -8.70 4.59 16.75
C ARG A 39 -9.85 4.40 17.75
N GLU A 40 -10.61 3.32 17.64
CA GLU A 40 -11.87 3.13 18.39
C GLU A 40 -11.68 2.54 19.79
N SER A 41 -10.49 2.09 20.15
CA SER A 41 -10.21 1.39 21.42
C SER A 41 -9.62 2.25 22.55
N PHE A 42 -9.64 3.59 22.44
CA PHE A 42 -9.07 4.46 23.48
C PHE A 42 -10.10 4.94 24.49
N GLY A 43 -9.82 4.65 25.76
CA GLY A 43 -10.47 5.32 26.88
C GLY A 43 -10.14 6.83 26.90
N THR A 44 -10.91 7.59 27.66
CA THR A 44 -10.69 9.04 27.85
C THR A 44 -9.32 9.34 28.45
N GLN A 45 -8.81 8.46 29.32
CA GLN A 45 -7.50 8.59 29.98
C GLN A 45 -6.33 8.46 29.00
N ASP A 46 -6.39 7.50 28.08
CA ASP A 46 -5.36 7.29 27.05
C ASP A 46 -5.24 8.51 26.12
N ARG A 47 -6.36 9.16 25.81
CA ARG A 47 -6.38 10.37 24.98
C ARG A 47 -5.69 11.54 25.67
N ILE A 48 -5.91 11.70 26.98
CA ILE A 48 -5.27 12.74 27.78
C ILE A 48 -3.77 12.46 27.87
N ALA A 49 -3.37 11.23 28.19
CA ALA A 49 -1.97 10.83 28.23
C ALA A 49 -1.28 11.10 26.88
N LEU A 50 -1.88 10.68 25.76
CA LEU A 50 -1.33 10.90 24.43
C LEU A 50 -1.19 12.39 24.10
N ALA A 51 -2.20 13.20 24.40
CA ALA A 51 -2.14 14.64 24.15
C ALA A 51 -0.99 15.31 24.90
N ILE A 52 -0.80 14.96 26.18
CA ILE A 52 0.29 15.52 26.99
C ILE A 52 1.64 14.99 26.50
N THR A 53 1.79 13.69 26.25
CA THR A 53 3.06 13.13 25.75
C THR A 53 3.43 13.72 24.39
N THR A 54 2.47 13.90 23.48
CA THR A 54 2.74 14.54 22.18
C THR A 54 3.13 15.99 22.34
N ALA A 55 2.52 16.75 23.24
CA ALA A 55 2.90 18.14 23.51
C ALA A 55 4.32 18.24 24.10
N VAL A 56 4.62 17.44 25.12
CA VAL A 56 5.92 17.47 25.83
C VAL A 56 7.03 16.81 25.01
N GLY A 57 6.71 15.85 24.15
CA GLY A 57 7.66 15.18 23.26
C GLY A 57 8.16 16.02 22.08
N THR A 58 7.71 17.27 21.96
CA THR A 58 8.20 18.18 20.91
C THR A 58 9.52 18.86 21.29
N MET A 59 10.36 19.15 20.29
CA MET A 59 11.57 19.96 20.50
C MET A 59 11.28 21.36 21.05
N TYR A 60 10.10 21.92 20.72
CA TYR A 60 9.66 23.21 21.25
C TYR A 60 9.49 23.20 22.76
N ALA A 61 9.01 22.10 23.35
CA ALA A 61 8.90 21.97 24.80
C ALA A 61 10.29 22.06 25.47
N VAL A 62 11.31 21.42 24.90
CA VAL A 62 12.68 21.47 25.40
C VAL A 62 13.21 22.91 25.41
N TYR A 63 13.03 23.65 24.31
CA TYR A 63 13.44 25.06 24.25
C TYR A 63 12.67 25.95 25.23
N LEU A 64 11.38 25.70 25.42
CA LEU A 64 10.56 26.41 26.40
C LEU A 64 11.06 26.18 27.83
N PHE A 65 11.33 24.93 28.22
CA PHE A 65 11.87 24.63 29.56
C PHE A 65 13.27 25.21 29.75
N ALA A 66 14.16 25.05 28.76
CA ALA A 66 15.53 25.58 28.82
C ALA A 66 15.55 27.11 28.94
N SER A 67 14.74 27.82 28.14
CA SER A 67 14.63 29.28 28.20
C SER A 67 14.01 29.76 29.50
N THR A 68 13.00 29.06 30.03
CA THR A 68 12.38 29.38 31.32
C THR A 68 13.38 29.20 32.47
N MET A 69 14.14 28.11 32.49
CA MET A 69 15.20 27.89 33.50
C MET A 69 16.30 28.94 33.39
N ALA A 70 16.79 29.23 32.19
CA ALA A 70 17.81 30.26 31.98
C ALA A 70 17.29 31.65 32.40
N GLY A 71 16.05 31.98 32.06
CA GLY A 71 15.40 33.24 32.47
C GLY A 71 15.28 33.36 33.99
N TRP A 72 14.88 32.28 34.67
CA TRP A 72 14.82 32.25 36.14
C TRP A 72 16.20 32.46 36.76
N MET A 73 17.21 31.71 36.29
CA MET A 73 18.58 31.85 36.79
C MET A 73 19.11 33.27 36.60
N LEU A 74 18.89 33.88 35.43
CA LEU A 74 19.30 35.25 35.14
C LEU A 74 18.61 36.26 36.06
N TRP A 75 17.30 36.12 36.25
CA TRP A 75 16.51 36.98 37.16
C TRP A 75 17.02 36.90 38.60
N GLN A 76 17.29 35.69 39.08
CA GLN A 76 17.76 35.45 40.44
C GLN A 76 19.18 35.97 40.68
N VAL A 77 20.08 35.78 39.72
CA VAL A 77 21.44 36.33 39.78
C VAL A 77 21.41 37.86 39.75
N ALA A 78 20.56 38.47 38.90
CA ALA A 78 20.40 39.92 38.83
C ALA A 78 19.82 40.52 40.12
N SER A 79 19.01 39.77 40.86
CA SER A 79 18.40 40.20 42.12
C SER A 79 19.38 40.23 43.31
N GLY A 80 20.54 39.59 43.19
CA GLY A 80 21.63 39.69 44.16
C GLY A 80 21.21 39.42 45.62
N ALA A 81 21.36 40.42 46.49
CA ALA A 81 21.05 40.31 47.92
C ALA A 81 19.55 40.15 48.25
N ALA A 82 18.66 40.43 47.30
CA ALA A 82 17.21 40.22 47.40
C ALA A 82 16.74 38.95 46.67
N ALA A 83 17.66 38.08 46.25
CA ALA A 83 17.31 36.86 45.52
C ALA A 83 16.50 35.90 46.39
N PHE A 84 15.29 35.55 45.91
CA PHE A 84 14.39 34.57 46.56
C PHE A 84 14.93 33.13 46.61
N ASP A 85 15.83 32.79 45.68
CA ASP A 85 16.37 31.47 45.37
C ASP A 85 17.84 31.67 44.95
N PRO A 86 18.75 31.89 45.92
CA PRO A 86 20.18 32.08 45.67
C PRO A 86 20.83 30.81 45.13
N TYR A 87 21.96 30.94 44.43
CA TYR A 87 22.78 29.80 44.00
C TYR A 87 23.10 28.91 45.22
N PRO A 88 22.77 27.60 45.21
CA PRO A 88 22.59 26.71 44.05
C PRO A 88 21.15 26.51 43.51
N PHE A 89 20.22 27.45 43.70
CA PHE A 89 18.84 27.44 43.19
C PHE A 89 17.99 26.26 43.71
N ALA A 90 17.85 26.16 45.04
CA ALA A 90 17.12 25.07 45.68
C ALA A 90 15.65 24.96 45.25
N PHE A 91 14.96 26.09 45.03
CA PHE A 91 13.56 26.07 44.60
C PHE A 91 13.42 25.49 43.20
N LEU A 92 14.22 25.99 42.26
CA LEU A 92 14.23 25.49 40.88
C LEU A 92 14.63 24.01 40.83
N LEU A 93 15.58 23.57 41.67
CA LEU A 93 16.01 22.18 41.74
C LEU A 93 14.88 21.26 42.25
N ILE A 94 14.18 21.64 43.32
CA ILE A 94 13.06 20.85 43.86
C ILE A 94 11.91 20.82 42.85
N MET A 95 11.55 21.97 42.27
CA MET A 95 10.49 22.05 41.27
C MET A 95 10.82 21.18 40.05
N GLY A 96 12.05 21.25 39.54
CA GLY A 96 12.53 20.43 38.44
C GLY A 96 12.45 18.93 38.74
N ASN A 97 12.83 18.51 39.95
CA ASN A 97 12.73 17.11 40.37
C ASN A 97 11.29 16.61 40.44
N ILE A 98 10.35 17.40 40.96
CA ILE A 98 8.93 17.04 41.00
C ILE A 98 8.39 16.86 39.58
N VAL A 99 8.69 17.81 38.68
CA VAL A 99 8.28 17.72 37.28
C VAL A 99 8.87 16.47 36.62
N GLN A 100 10.17 16.20 36.82
CA GLN A 100 10.83 15.01 36.28
C GLN A 100 10.19 13.71 36.77
N LEU A 101 9.89 13.61 38.07
CA LEU A 101 9.29 12.42 38.67
C LEU A 101 7.90 12.11 38.07
N LEU A 102 7.13 13.15 37.75
CA LEU A 102 5.84 13.01 37.06
C LEU A 102 6.00 12.73 35.56
N LEU A 103 7.04 13.28 34.94
CA LEU A 103 7.27 13.18 33.51
C LEU A 103 7.71 11.77 33.10
N MET A 104 8.51 11.08 33.90
CA MET A 104 9.01 9.74 33.57
C MET A 104 7.89 8.70 33.35
N PRO A 105 6.94 8.46 34.28
CA PRO A 105 5.81 7.57 34.05
C PRO A 105 4.91 8.04 32.92
N LEU A 106 4.72 9.36 32.77
CA LEU A 106 3.89 9.93 31.71
C LEU A 106 4.48 9.65 30.31
N ILE A 107 5.80 9.78 30.15
CA ILE A 107 6.51 9.39 28.93
C ILE A 107 6.33 7.89 28.70
N MET A 108 6.52 7.07 29.73
CA MET A 108 6.39 5.61 29.62
C MET A 108 4.99 5.18 29.15
N VAL A 109 3.93 5.79 29.70
CA VAL A 109 2.55 5.53 29.25
C VAL A 109 2.36 5.95 27.80
N GLY A 110 2.82 7.14 27.42
CA GLY A 110 2.69 7.62 26.04
C GLY A 110 3.47 6.78 25.03
N GLN A 111 4.66 6.29 25.41
CA GLN A 111 5.45 5.35 24.61
C GLN A 111 4.75 4.00 24.47
N ASN A 112 4.23 3.43 25.57
CA ASN A 112 3.47 2.18 25.53
C ASN A 112 2.23 2.30 24.63
N LEU A 113 1.55 3.45 24.69
CA LEU A 113 0.40 3.72 23.84
C LEU A 113 0.77 3.83 22.36
N GLN A 114 1.86 4.53 22.04
CA GLN A 114 2.39 4.61 20.67
C GLN A 114 2.87 3.24 20.16
N ALA A 115 3.47 2.42 21.01
CA ALA A 115 3.90 1.06 20.66
C ALA A 115 2.70 0.17 20.32
N ARG A 116 1.64 0.19 21.15
CA ARG A 116 0.38 -0.53 20.88
C ARG A 116 -0.25 -0.08 19.55
N HIS A 117 -0.21 1.21 19.25
CA HIS A 117 -0.64 1.74 17.96
C HIS A 117 0.19 1.21 16.79
N SER A 118 1.51 1.21 16.94
CA SER A 118 2.43 0.70 15.92
C SER A 118 2.22 -0.78 15.66
N GLU A 119 2.03 -1.57 16.72
CA GLU A 119 1.79 -3.01 16.64
C GLU A 119 0.44 -3.31 15.97
N ALA A 120 -0.63 -2.61 16.36
CA ALA A 120 -1.93 -2.76 15.72
C ALA A 120 -1.89 -2.43 14.22
N ARG A 121 -1.14 -1.39 13.82
CA ARG A 121 -0.93 -1.05 12.41
C ARG A 121 -0.12 -2.12 11.69
N ALA A 122 0.97 -2.60 12.29
CA ALA A 122 1.81 -3.64 11.71
C ALA A 122 1.01 -4.93 11.47
N GLU A 123 0.11 -5.31 12.38
CA GLU A 123 -0.77 -6.47 12.22
C GLU A 123 -1.78 -6.29 11.06
N GLU A 124 -2.36 -5.09 10.91
CA GLU A 124 -3.24 -4.80 9.77
C GLU A 124 -2.49 -4.79 8.43
N GLU A 125 -1.30 -4.20 8.40
CA GLU A 125 -0.41 -4.20 7.24
C GLU A 125 0.02 -5.63 6.87
N PHE A 126 0.32 -6.47 7.87
CA PHE A 126 0.66 -7.87 7.66
C PHE A 126 -0.49 -8.66 7.04
N ARG A 127 -1.72 -8.51 7.56
CA ARG A 127 -2.91 -9.16 6.99
C ARG A 127 -3.21 -8.69 5.58
N THR A 128 -3.04 -7.39 5.31
CA THR A 128 -3.22 -6.83 3.97
C THR A 128 -2.20 -7.43 3.01
N THR A 129 -0.94 -7.50 3.44
CA THR A 129 0.16 -8.08 2.66
C THR A 129 -0.10 -9.56 2.34
N GLN A 130 -0.56 -10.36 3.30
CA GLN A 130 -0.92 -11.77 3.04
C GLN A 130 -2.03 -11.91 1.99
N LYS A 131 -3.08 -11.07 2.08
CA LYS A 131 -4.16 -11.10 1.08
C LYS A 131 -3.65 -10.74 -0.31
N THR A 132 -2.80 -9.71 -0.40
CA THR A 132 -2.15 -9.35 -1.66
C THR A 132 -1.32 -10.51 -2.22
N PHE A 133 -0.55 -11.23 -1.39
CA PHE A 133 0.19 -12.40 -1.86
C PHE A 133 -0.74 -13.51 -2.38
N HIS A 134 -1.85 -13.78 -1.69
CA HIS A 134 -2.83 -14.75 -2.15
C HIS A 134 -3.46 -14.35 -3.49
N ASP A 135 -3.86 -13.09 -3.64
CA ASP A 135 -4.43 -12.57 -4.89
C ASP A 135 -3.41 -12.63 -6.04
N LEU A 136 -2.12 -12.41 -5.75
CA LEU A 136 -1.02 -12.59 -6.70
C LEU A 136 -0.85 -14.05 -7.11
N GLU A 137 -0.87 -15.00 -6.17
CA GLU A 137 -0.80 -16.43 -6.48
C GLU A 137 -1.94 -16.87 -7.42
N LEU A 138 -3.16 -16.41 -7.15
CA LEU A 138 -4.31 -16.67 -8.01
C LEU A 138 -4.14 -16.05 -9.41
N THR A 139 -3.61 -14.84 -9.48
CA THR A 139 -3.33 -14.15 -10.75
C THR A 139 -2.26 -14.89 -11.55
N MET A 140 -1.19 -15.35 -10.90
CA MET A 140 -0.13 -16.13 -11.55
C MET A 140 -0.65 -17.46 -12.07
N ALA A 141 -1.41 -18.21 -11.26
CA ALA A 141 -2.01 -19.46 -11.69
C ALA A 141 -2.96 -19.27 -12.88
N HIS A 142 -3.66 -18.14 -12.93
CA HIS A 142 -4.51 -17.79 -14.07
C HIS A 142 -3.69 -17.48 -15.33
N LEU A 143 -2.59 -16.73 -15.20
CA LEU A 143 -1.67 -16.44 -16.31
C LEU A 143 -1.05 -17.73 -16.86
N ASP A 144 -0.62 -18.65 -16.00
CA ASP A 144 -0.09 -19.96 -16.43
C ASP A 144 -1.15 -20.76 -17.22
N ALA A 145 -2.42 -20.71 -16.80
CA ALA A 145 -3.51 -21.35 -17.52
C ALA A 145 -3.79 -20.68 -18.88
N GLN A 146 -3.68 -19.35 -18.98
CA GLN A 146 -3.78 -18.64 -20.24
C GLN A 146 -2.63 -19.02 -21.19
N ASP A 147 -1.39 -19.06 -20.70
CA ASP A 147 -0.22 -19.45 -21.48
C ASP A 147 -0.35 -20.88 -22.03
N ALA A 148 -0.85 -21.82 -21.23
CA ALA A 148 -1.11 -23.19 -21.66
C ALA A 148 -2.13 -23.25 -22.81
N GLU A 149 -3.22 -22.48 -22.74
CA GLU A 149 -4.22 -22.43 -23.79
C GLU A 149 -3.70 -21.74 -25.06
N LEU A 150 -2.91 -20.66 -24.93
CA LEU A 150 -2.24 -20.00 -26.06
C LEU A 150 -1.30 -20.95 -26.81
N LEU A 151 -0.54 -21.77 -26.07
CA LEU A 151 0.32 -22.81 -26.67
C LEU A 151 -0.51 -23.89 -27.38
N ARG A 152 -1.64 -24.31 -26.80
CA ARG A 152 -2.55 -25.29 -27.41
C ARG A 152 -3.15 -24.76 -28.72
N GLN A 153 -3.58 -23.50 -28.73
CA GLN A 153 -4.10 -22.83 -29.92
C GLN A 153 -3.02 -22.69 -31.00
N THR A 154 -1.80 -22.33 -30.62
CA THR A 154 -0.65 -22.26 -31.53
C THR A 154 -0.37 -23.62 -32.18
N ALA A 155 -0.40 -24.71 -31.40
CA ALA A 155 -0.21 -26.06 -31.92
C ALA A 155 -1.33 -26.49 -32.88
N MET A 156 -2.59 -26.17 -32.55
CA MET A 156 -3.74 -26.46 -33.42
C MET A 156 -3.66 -25.67 -34.74
N LEU A 157 -3.35 -24.37 -34.68
CA LEU A 157 -3.18 -23.55 -35.87
C LEU A 157 -2.06 -24.09 -36.77
N ARG A 158 -0.93 -24.50 -36.17
CA ARG A 158 0.17 -25.13 -36.90
C ARG A 158 -0.27 -26.42 -37.59
N GLY A 159 -0.99 -27.29 -36.88
CA GLY A 159 -1.52 -28.54 -37.46
C GLY A 159 -2.49 -28.30 -38.62
N LEU A 160 -3.39 -27.31 -38.50
CA LEU A 160 -4.29 -26.92 -39.60
C LEU A 160 -3.51 -26.38 -40.80
N VAL A 161 -2.49 -25.55 -40.57
CA VAL A 161 -1.62 -25.00 -41.61
C VAL A 161 -0.78 -26.09 -42.31
N GLU A 162 -0.39 -27.13 -41.60
CA GLU A 162 0.28 -28.31 -42.19
C GLU A 162 -0.68 -29.17 -43.02
N GLN A 163 -1.94 -29.31 -42.60
CA GLN A 163 -2.97 -30.04 -43.35
C GLN A 163 -3.43 -29.31 -44.62
N LEU A 164 -3.60 -27.99 -44.55
CA LEU A 164 -4.02 -27.16 -45.69
C LEU A 164 -2.89 -26.88 -46.68
N LEU A 165 -1.63 -27.11 -46.30
CA LEU A 165 -0.48 -26.83 -47.14
C LEU A 165 0.55 -27.96 -47.00
N PRO A 166 0.28 -29.16 -47.59
CA PRO A 166 1.19 -30.29 -47.55
C PRO A 166 2.56 -29.93 -48.17
N PRO A 167 3.65 -30.60 -47.75
CA PRO A 167 5.02 -30.26 -48.19
C PRO A 167 5.18 -30.24 -49.72
N ASP A 168 4.38 -31.06 -50.41
CA ASP A 168 4.38 -31.18 -51.87
C ASP A 168 3.77 -29.94 -52.56
N GLU A 169 2.75 -29.32 -51.96
CA GLU A 169 2.14 -28.08 -52.46
C GLU A 169 2.94 -26.83 -52.06
N ARG A 170 3.57 -26.84 -50.88
CA ARG A 170 4.52 -25.79 -50.47
C ARG A 170 5.68 -25.68 -51.45
N ALA A 171 6.30 -26.81 -51.77
CA ALA A 171 7.39 -26.87 -52.74
C ALA A 171 6.93 -26.45 -54.14
N ARG A 172 5.68 -26.76 -54.54
CA ARG A 172 5.11 -26.32 -55.83
C ARG A 172 4.79 -24.83 -55.88
N LEU A 173 4.26 -24.25 -54.79
CA LEU A 173 3.99 -22.81 -54.67
C LEU A 173 5.28 -22.01 -54.62
N GLU A 174 6.30 -22.46 -53.88
CA GLU A 174 7.63 -21.85 -53.87
C GLU A 174 8.32 -21.98 -55.24
N ALA A 175 8.17 -23.12 -55.93
CA ALA A 175 8.66 -23.29 -57.30
C ALA A 175 7.89 -22.40 -58.31
N GLN A 176 6.58 -22.20 -58.15
CA GLN A 176 5.79 -21.30 -59.00
C GLN A 176 6.08 -19.82 -58.73
N LEU A 177 6.26 -19.42 -57.47
CA LEU A 177 6.61 -18.04 -57.08
C LEU A 177 8.08 -17.71 -57.42
N GLY A 178 9.01 -18.64 -57.20
CA GLY A 178 10.41 -18.51 -57.62
C GLY A 178 10.60 -18.56 -59.13
N GLY A 179 9.80 -19.35 -59.85
CA GLY A 179 9.74 -19.36 -61.31
C GLY A 179 9.11 -18.10 -61.90
N SER A 180 8.12 -17.52 -61.23
CA SER A 180 7.50 -16.24 -61.61
C SER A 180 8.43 -15.04 -61.40
N ALA A 181 9.29 -15.06 -60.38
CA ALA A 181 10.27 -14.00 -60.14
C ALA A 181 11.43 -13.99 -61.16
N SER A 182 11.70 -15.13 -61.81
CA SER A 182 12.69 -15.26 -62.89
C SER A 182 12.15 -14.84 -64.28
N ALA A 183 10.83 -14.65 -64.39
CA ALA A 183 10.14 -14.34 -65.65
C ALA A 183 9.67 -12.88 -65.78
N ALA A 184 10.09 -11.98 -64.89
CA ALA A 184 9.90 -10.54 -65.09
C ALA A 184 11.08 -9.98 -65.92
N PRO A 185 10.83 -9.41 -67.12
CA PRO A 185 11.86 -8.81 -67.98
C PRO A 185 12.44 -7.51 -67.40
#